data_AF-S4R8H6-F1
#
_entry.id   AF-S4R8H6-F1
#
_cell.length_a   1.000
_cell.length_b   1.000
_cell.length_c   1.000
_cell.angle_alpha   90.00
_cell.angle_beta   90.00
_cell.angle_gamma   90.00
#
_symmetry.space_group_name_H-M   'P 1'
#
loop_
_entity.id
_entity.type
_entity.pdbx_description
1 polymer ?
#
loop_
_entity_poly.entity_id
_entity_poly.type
_entity_poly.pdbx_seq_one_letter_code
_entity_poly.pdbx_strand_id
1 'polypeptide(L)'
;SPAGGSEMVELMRRVQRLSAQLQEEQEVRRRKGDAQQWREGLVAELRARREEGRRLQTELQVLEAERVRLSLVEEKMGDVLHAMRRLGTLNASRHLLGKILLDTLESCRDVGGRDDAAGPEDVSAVLDALRERLSACDPL
;
A
#
# COMPACT_ATOMS: atom_id res chain seq x y z
N SER A 1 -54.42 -68.48 -2.74
CA SER A 1 -55.12 -67.45 -3.54
C SER A 1 -54.09 -66.69 -4.37
N PRO A 2 -54.16 -66.71 -5.71
CA PRO A 2 -53.16 -66.11 -6.59
C PRO A 2 -53.14 -64.57 -6.56
N ALA A 3 -54.17 -63.93 -6.01
CA ALA A 3 -54.30 -62.46 -5.94
C ALA A 3 -53.25 -61.80 -5.02
N GLY A 4 -52.97 -62.38 -3.85
CA GLY A 4 -52.04 -61.79 -2.88
C GLY A 4 -50.56 -61.78 -3.33
N GLY A 5 -50.18 -62.68 -4.24
CA GLY A 5 -48.84 -62.68 -4.84
C GLY A 5 -48.65 -61.56 -5.88
N SER A 6 -49.71 -61.19 -6.60
CA SER A 6 -49.66 -60.12 -7.62
C SER A 6 -49.60 -58.73 -6.98
N GLU A 7 -50.36 -58.50 -5.91
CA GLU A 7 -50.34 -57.22 -5.17
C GLU A 7 -48.98 -56.98 -4.50
N MET A 8 -48.36 -58.03 -3.94
CA MET A 8 -47.02 -57.96 -3.36
C MET A 8 -45.96 -57.57 -4.40
N VAL A 9 -46.05 -58.12 -5.62
CA VAL A 9 -45.13 -57.77 -6.73
C VAL A 9 -45.31 -56.32 -7.17
N GLU A 10 -46.53 -55.81 -7.20
CA GLU A 10 -46.79 -54.40 -7.52
C GLU A 10 -46.28 -53.45 -6.43
N LEU A 11 -46.44 -53.84 -5.16
CA LEU A 11 -45.89 -53.10 -4.03
C LEU A 11 -44.36 -53.05 -4.07
N MET A 12 -43.69 -54.18 -4.35
CA MET A 12 -42.23 -54.20 -4.57
C MET A 12 -41.83 -53.31 -5.76
N ARG A 13 -42.60 -53.38 -6.86
CA ARG A 13 -42.67 -52.43 -7.98
C ARG A 13 -42.50 -50.98 -7.52
N ARG A 14 -43.42 -50.58 -6.65
CA ARG A 14 -43.58 -49.22 -6.17
C ARG A 14 -42.47 -48.83 -5.20
N VAL A 15 -42.08 -49.72 -4.30
CA VAL A 15 -40.97 -49.51 -3.36
C VAL A 15 -39.67 -49.27 -4.13
N GLN A 16 -39.36 -50.09 -5.14
CA GLN A 16 -38.15 -49.90 -5.96
C GLN A 16 -38.13 -48.53 -6.67
N ARG A 17 -39.26 -48.12 -7.25
CA ARG A 17 -39.37 -46.79 -7.89
C ARG A 17 -39.17 -45.65 -6.89
N LEU A 18 -39.83 -45.72 -5.74
CA LEU A 18 -39.72 -44.69 -4.70
C LEU A 18 -38.30 -44.63 -4.13
N SER A 19 -37.63 -45.77 -3.96
CA SER A 19 -36.23 -45.82 -3.54
C SER A 19 -35.30 -45.14 -4.54
N ALA A 20 -35.49 -45.39 -5.85
CA ALA A 20 -34.70 -44.73 -6.89
C ALA A 20 -34.92 -43.20 -6.91
N GLN A 21 -36.18 -42.75 -6.79
CA GLN A 21 -36.51 -41.32 -6.72
C GLN A 21 -35.89 -40.64 -5.50
N LEU A 22 -35.92 -41.30 -4.33
CA LEU A 22 -35.31 -40.77 -3.12
C LEU A 22 -33.78 -40.67 -3.26
N GLN A 23 -33.14 -41.66 -3.88
CA GLN A 23 -31.70 -41.61 -4.16
C GLN A 23 -31.34 -40.44 -5.07
N GLU A 24 -32.08 -40.24 -6.15
CA GLU A 24 -31.86 -39.12 -7.08
C GLU A 24 -32.05 -37.77 -6.38
N GLU A 25 -33.11 -37.61 -5.56
CA GLU A 25 -33.29 -36.40 -4.77
C GLU A 25 -32.13 -36.15 -3.79
N GLN A 26 -31.62 -37.19 -3.14
CA GLN A 26 -30.49 -37.08 -2.23
C GLN A 26 -29.21 -36.66 -2.97
N GLU A 27 -28.94 -37.21 -4.15
CA GLU A 27 -27.80 -36.80 -4.97
C GLU A 27 -27.91 -35.34 -5.43
N VAL A 28 -29.10 -34.92 -5.87
CA VAL A 28 -29.34 -33.52 -6.25
C VAL A 28 -29.13 -32.59 -5.05
N ARG A 29 -29.61 -32.96 -3.85
CA ARG A 29 -29.37 -32.18 -2.64
C ARG A 29 -27.90 -32.09 -2.28
N ARG A 30 -27.14 -33.19 -2.40
CA ARG A 30 -25.68 -33.20 -2.18
C ARG A 30 -24.96 -32.28 -3.16
N ARG A 31 -25.20 -32.44 -4.47
CA ARG A 31 -24.59 -31.58 -5.50
C ARG A 31 -24.92 -30.11 -5.30
N LYS A 32 -26.15 -29.78 -4.87
CA LYS A 32 -26.53 -28.40 -4.53
C LYS A 32 -25.76 -27.87 -3.33
N GLY A 33 -25.59 -28.69 -2.30
CA GLY A 33 -24.77 -28.36 -1.12
C GLY A 33 -23.31 -28.11 -1.47
N ASP A 34 -22.70 -29.03 -2.22
CA ASP A 34 -21.30 -28.91 -2.66
C ASP A 34 -21.09 -27.66 -3.52
N ALA A 35 -22.01 -27.41 -4.46
CA ALA A 35 -21.97 -26.22 -5.31
C ALA A 35 -22.16 -24.93 -4.49
N GLN A 36 -22.97 -24.96 -3.43
CA GLN A 36 -23.14 -23.81 -2.55
C GLN A 36 -21.88 -23.54 -1.72
N GLN A 37 -21.29 -24.57 -1.14
CA GLN A 37 -20.04 -24.45 -0.40
C GLN A 37 -18.91 -23.90 -1.28
N TRP A 38 -18.80 -24.39 -2.52
CA TRP A 38 -17.83 -23.90 -3.49
C TRP A 38 -18.04 -22.42 -3.84
N ARG A 39 -19.29 -22.01 -4.07
CA ARG A 39 -19.63 -20.60 -4.32
C ARG A 39 -19.26 -19.71 -3.13
N GLU A 40 -19.57 -20.15 -1.92
CA GLU A 40 -19.25 -19.41 -0.70
C GLU A 40 -17.74 -19.25 -0.52
N GLY A 41 -16.96 -20.31 -0.79
CA GLY A 41 -15.49 -20.27 -0.80
C GLY A 41 -14.93 -19.27 -1.81
N LEU A 42 -15.41 -19.30 -3.07
CA LEU A 42 -14.99 -18.35 -4.10
C LEU A 42 -15.32 -16.90 -3.74
N VAL A 43 -16.51 -16.67 -3.19
CA VAL A 43 -16.92 -15.33 -2.75
C VAL A 43 -16.04 -14.83 -1.61
N ALA A 44 -15.66 -15.70 -0.67
CA ALA A 44 -14.73 -15.34 0.40
C ALA A 44 -13.33 -15.00 -0.13
N GLU A 45 -12.80 -15.80 -1.05
CA GLU A 45 -11.49 -15.56 -1.68
C GLU A 45 -11.49 -14.24 -2.47
N LEU A 46 -12.53 -13.97 -3.26
CA LEU A 46 -12.66 -12.70 -3.99
C LEU A 46 -12.70 -11.48 -3.07
N ARG A 47 -13.37 -11.59 -1.91
CA ARG A 47 -13.37 -10.52 -0.91
C ARG A 47 -11.98 -10.31 -0.31
N ALA A 48 -11.28 -11.40 0.03
CA ALA A 48 -9.93 -11.34 0.57
C ALA A 48 -8.96 -10.67 -0.42
N ARG A 49 -8.97 -11.10 -1.69
CA ARG A 49 -8.15 -10.48 -2.75
C ARG A 49 -8.48 -9.01 -2.98
N ARG A 50 -9.75 -8.63 -2.90
CA ARG A 50 -10.15 -7.22 -3.03
C ARG A 50 -9.57 -6.37 -1.90
N GLU A 51 -9.58 -6.90 -0.69
CA GLU A 51 -9.03 -6.20 0.47
C GLU A 51 -7.51 -6.10 0.43
N GLU A 52 -6.84 -7.18 0.05
CA GLU A 52 -5.40 -7.18 -0.22
C GLU A 52 -5.03 -6.14 -1.30
N GLY A 53 -5.79 -6.08 -2.40
CA GLY A 53 -5.58 -5.09 -3.46
C GLY A 53 -5.72 -3.64 -2.98
N ARG A 54 -6.66 -3.35 -2.07
CA ARG A 54 -6.80 -2.01 -1.47
C ARG A 54 -5.62 -1.65 -0.57
N ARG A 55 -5.12 -2.62 0.20
CA ARG A 55 -3.93 -2.41 1.05
C ARG A 55 -2.71 -2.09 0.19
N LEU A 56 -2.45 -2.90 -0.83
CA LEU A 56 -1.35 -2.68 -1.76
C LEU A 56 -1.47 -1.34 -2.50
N GLN A 57 -2.69 -0.93 -2.88
CA GLN A 57 -2.91 0.39 -3.48
C GLN A 57 -2.55 1.53 -2.52
N THR A 58 -2.85 1.38 -1.23
CA THR A 58 -2.49 2.37 -0.21
C THR A 58 -0.98 2.41 0.00
N GLU A 59 -0.32 1.26 0.08
CA GLU A 59 1.15 1.17 0.17
C GLU A 59 1.83 1.81 -1.03
N LEU A 60 1.31 1.57 -2.24
CA LEU A 60 1.82 2.19 -3.46
C LEU A 60 1.72 3.72 -3.41
N GLN A 61 0.58 4.27 -2.98
CA GLN A 61 0.42 5.73 -2.84
C GLN A 61 1.43 6.34 -1.87
N VAL A 62 1.72 5.67 -0.76
CA VAL A 62 2.75 6.12 0.19
C VAL A 62 4.13 6.10 -0.44
N LEU A 63 4.48 5.03 -1.17
CA LEU A 63 5.75 4.92 -1.86
C LEU A 63 5.89 5.96 -2.99
N GLU A 64 4.83 6.26 -3.72
CA GLU A 64 4.81 7.30 -4.75
C GLU A 64 5.02 8.69 -4.14
N ALA A 65 4.37 9.00 -3.03
CA ALA A 65 4.57 10.25 -2.29
C ALA A 65 6.02 10.37 -1.80
N GLU A 66 6.57 9.30 -1.24
CA GLU A 66 7.95 9.26 -0.77
C GLU A 66 8.96 9.41 -1.92
N ARG A 67 8.70 8.78 -3.07
CA ARG A 67 9.51 8.95 -4.28
C ARG A 67 9.54 10.41 -4.73
N VAL A 68 8.38 11.08 -4.83
CA VAL A 68 8.31 12.49 -5.22
C VAL A 68 9.08 13.36 -4.22
N ARG A 69 8.92 13.10 -2.92
CA ARG A 69 9.64 13.81 -1.87
C ARG A 69 11.15 13.65 -1.99
N LEU A 70 11.64 12.43 -2.21
CA LEU A 70 13.06 12.15 -2.39
C LEU A 70 13.62 12.83 -3.65
N SER A 71 12.90 12.83 -4.77
CA SER A 71 13.30 13.56 -5.98
C SER A 71 13.44 15.06 -5.74
N LEU A 72 12.53 15.66 -4.97
CA LEU A 72 12.63 17.08 -4.62
C LEU A 72 13.86 17.37 -3.74
N VAL A 73 14.14 16.51 -2.77
CA VAL A 73 15.33 16.65 -1.91
C VAL A 73 16.61 16.51 -2.73
N GLU A 74 16.65 15.56 -3.68
CA GLU A 74 17.78 15.37 -4.59
C GLU A 74 18.03 16.62 -5.45
N GLU A 75 16.98 17.19 -6.04
CA GLU A 75 17.05 18.44 -6.81
C GLU A 75 17.64 19.59 -5.99
N LYS A 76 17.08 19.85 -4.79
CA LYS A 76 17.55 20.91 -3.90
C LYS A 76 18.98 20.71 -3.44
N MET A 77 19.39 19.47 -3.20
CA MET A 77 20.77 19.15 -2.85
C MET A 77 21.71 19.46 -4.02
N GLY A 78 21.28 19.20 -5.26
CA GLY A 78 21.98 19.63 -6.46
C GLY A 78 22.20 21.15 -6.51
N ASP A 79 21.16 21.93 -6.20
CA ASP A 79 21.24 23.40 -6.15
C ASP A 79 22.21 23.90 -5.08
N VAL A 80 22.16 23.33 -3.87
CA VAL A 80 23.09 23.66 -2.78
C VAL A 80 24.53 23.36 -3.20
N LEU A 81 24.78 22.19 -3.79
CA LEU A 81 26.11 21.82 -4.27
C LEU A 81 26.60 22.77 -5.38
N HIS A 82 25.71 23.19 -6.28
CA HIS A 82 26.04 24.17 -7.30
C HIS A 82 26.40 25.53 -6.70
N ALA A 83 25.62 26.02 -5.73
CA ALA A 83 25.90 27.26 -5.02
C ALA A 83 27.25 27.21 -4.27
N MET A 84 27.54 26.10 -3.59
CA MET A 84 28.82 25.89 -2.91
C MET A 84 30.00 25.87 -3.90
N ARG A 85 29.86 25.22 -5.06
CA ARG A 85 30.90 25.23 -6.11
C ARG A 85 31.16 26.63 -6.63
N ARG A 86 30.10 27.42 -6.89
CA ARG A 86 30.24 28.84 -7.28
C ARG A 86 31.03 29.63 -6.25
N LEU A 87 30.72 29.49 -4.95
CA LEU A 87 31.47 30.19 -3.90
C LEU A 87 32.92 29.70 -3.78
N GLY A 88 33.17 28.41 -4.00
CA GLY A 88 34.53 27.87 -4.10
C GLY A 88 35.32 28.50 -5.24
N THR A 89 34.69 28.76 -6.40
CA THR A 89 35.33 29.50 -7.50
C THR A 89 35.56 30.98 -7.22
N LEU A 90 34.81 31.55 -6.26
CA LEU A 90 34.93 32.95 -5.80
C LEU A 90 35.91 33.11 -4.61
N ASN A 91 36.66 32.06 -4.24
CA ASN A 91 37.60 32.07 -3.10
C ASN A 91 36.98 32.45 -1.74
N ALA A 92 35.70 32.16 -1.53
CA ALA A 92 35.08 32.35 -0.22
C ALA A 92 35.81 31.52 0.85
N SER A 93 36.07 32.13 2.02
CA SER A 93 36.80 31.44 3.08
C SER A 93 36.02 30.24 3.61
N ARG A 94 36.72 29.13 3.91
CA ARG A 94 36.12 27.95 4.55
C ARG A 94 35.38 28.28 5.86
N HIS A 95 35.84 29.31 6.57
CA HIS A 95 35.21 29.80 7.80
C HIS A 95 33.85 30.46 7.52
N LEU A 96 33.75 31.32 6.49
CA LEU A 96 32.49 31.96 6.11
C LEU A 96 31.45 30.91 5.68
N LEU A 97 31.85 29.93 4.88
CA LEU A 97 30.97 28.85 4.43
C LEU A 97 30.48 27.98 5.61
N GLY A 98 31.38 27.65 6.54
CA GLY A 98 31.03 26.94 7.77
C GLY A 98 30.07 27.73 8.65
N LYS A 99 30.28 29.05 8.76
CA LYS A 99 29.39 29.94 9.52
C LYS A 99 27.98 30.02 8.91
N ILE A 100 27.87 30.17 7.60
CA ILE A 100 26.57 30.17 6.90
C ILE A 100 25.82 28.86 7.16
N LEU A 101 26.51 27.72 7.07
CA LEU A 101 25.92 26.41 7.34
C LEU A 101 25.42 26.30 8.79
N LEU A 102 26.25 26.66 9.77
CA LEU A 102 25.91 26.64 11.19
C LEU A 102 24.74 27.55 11.51
N ASP A 103 24.80 28.81 11.09
CA ASP A 103 23.73 29.80 11.30
C ASP A 103 22.40 29.33 10.66
N THR A 104 22.46 28.60 9.55
CA THR A 104 21.26 28.09 8.86
C THR A 104 20.64 26.94 9.66
N LEU A 105 21.47 26.00 10.12
CA LEU A 105 21.01 24.90 10.97
C LEU A 105 20.46 25.38 12.31
N GLU A 106 21.06 26.42 12.90
CA GLU A 106 20.57 27.06 14.13
C GLU A 106 19.21 27.76 13.89
N SER A 107 19.08 28.52 12.81
CA SER A 107 17.82 29.21 12.47
C SER A 107 16.68 28.23 12.20
N CYS A 108 16.96 27.06 11.60
CA CYS A 108 15.96 26.02 11.36
C CYS A 108 15.59 25.25 12.65
N ARG A 109 16.51 25.18 13.62
CA ARG A 109 16.28 24.55 14.92
C ARG A 109 15.28 25.32 15.79
N ASP A 110 15.26 26.64 15.68
CA ASP A 110 14.35 27.51 16.42
C ASP A 110 12.91 27.47 15.89
N VAL A 111 12.70 27.03 14.64
CA VAL A 111 11.37 26.85 14.04
C VAL A 111 10.77 25.48 14.40
N GLY A 112 11.61 24.47 14.64
CA GLY A 112 11.24 23.10 15.03
C GLY A 112 11.13 22.90 16.55
N GLY A 113 10.49 23.83 17.25
CA GLY A 113 10.35 23.79 18.70
C GLY A 113 9.71 22.49 19.21
N ARG A 114 10.54 21.62 19.79
CA ARG A 114 10.21 20.61 20.81
C ARG A 114 8.99 19.75 20.50
N ASP A 115 9.22 18.71 19.69
CA ASP A 115 8.77 17.34 19.93
C ASP A 115 9.54 16.46 18.93
N ASP A 116 9.80 15.19 19.29
CA ASP A 116 10.70 14.24 18.60
C ASP A 116 10.22 13.79 17.19
N ALA A 117 9.66 14.70 16.40
CA ALA A 117 9.17 14.50 15.05
C ALA A 117 9.73 15.59 14.11
N ALA A 118 11.06 15.68 14.00
CA ALA A 118 11.68 16.37 12.86
C ALA A 118 11.32 15.57 11.60
N GLY A 119 10.31 16.05 10.88
CA GLY A 119 9.77 15.38 9.71
C GLY A 119 10.66 15.62 8.49
N PRO A 120 10.59 14.76 7.47
CA PRO A 120 11.35 14.92 6.23
C PRO A 120 11.02 16.20 5.42
N GLU A 121 9.96 16.95 5.76
CA GLU A 121 9.70 18.29 5.22
C GLU A 121 10.71 19.34 5.73
N ASP A 122 11.24 19.14 6.93
CA ASP A 122 12.23 20.03 7.54
C ASP A 122 13.54 20.04 6.75
N VAL A 123 13.92 18.90 6.16
CA VAL A 123 15.13 18.78 5.33
C VAL A 123 15.02 19.65 4.07
N SER A 124 13.87 19.64 3.43
CA SER A 124 13.62 20.41 2.21
C SER A 124 13.69 21.92 2.47
N ALA A 125 13.12 22.37 3.60
CA ALA A 125 13.16 23.76 4.05
C ALA A 125 14.58 24.21 4.45
N VAL A 126 15.34 23.34 5.14
CA VAL A 126 16.75 23.59 5.48
C VAL A 126 17.59 23.76 4.22
N LEU A 127 17.39 22.92 3.21
CA LEU A 127 18.12 23.02 1.94
C LEU A 127 17.77 24.31 1.17
N ASP A 128 16.51 24.73 1.17
CA ASP A 128 16.10 26.02 0.56
C ASP A 128 16.76 27.21 1.27
N ALA A 129 16.67 27.26 2.61
CA ALA A 129 17.26 28.32 3.40
C ALA A 129 18.78 28.41 3.20
N LEU A 130 19.44 27.24 3.11
CA LEU A 130 20.86 27.18 2.82
C LEU A 130 21.16 27.68 1.40
N ARG A 131 20.37 27.28 0.39
CA ARG A 131 20.52 27.76 -1.00
C ARG A 131 20.40 29.27 -1.07
N GLU A 132 19.38 29.85 -0.46
CA GLU A 132 19.15 31.30 -0.45
C GLU A 132 20.34 32.04 0.17
N ARG A 133 20.80 31.60 1.34
CA ARG A 133 21.93 32.24 2.03
C ARG A 133 23.25 32.11 1.28
N LEU A 134 23.51 30.96 0.66
CA LEU A 134 24.68 30.76 -0.20
C LEU A 134 24.59 31.63 -1.47
N SER A 135 23.38 31.82 -2.02
CA SER A 135 23.19 32.67 -3.20
C SER A 135 23.33 34.17 -2.90
N ALA A 136 23.04 34.59 -1.67
CA ALA A 136 23.18 35.97 -1.19
C ALA A 136 24.62 36.35 -0.80
N CYS A 137 25.57 35.41 -0.84
CA CYS A 137 26.98 35.72 -0.66
C CYS A 137 27.54 36.40 -1.90
N ASP A 138 27.89 37.68 -1.76
CA ASP A 138 28.64 38.41 -2.77
C ASP A 138 30.10 37.92 -2.85
N PRO A 139 30.72 37.96 -4.04
CA PRO A 139 32.15 37.74 -4.19
C PRO A 139 32.93 38.83 -3.44
N LEU A 140 33.91 38.41 -2.64
CA LEU A 140 34.93 39.28 -2.04
C LEU A 140 35.82 39.90 -3.12
#